data_AF-A0AA85BQP9-F1
#
_entry.id   AF-A0AA85BQP9-F1
#
_cell.length_a   1.000
_cell.length_b   1.000
_cell.length_c   1.000
_cell.angle_alpha   90.00
_cell.angle_beta   90.00
_cell.angle_gamma   90.00
#
_symmetry.space_group_name_H-M   'P 1'
#
loop_
_entity.id
_entity.type
_entity.pdbx_description
1 polymer ?
#
loop_
_entity_poly.entity_id
_entity_poly.type
_entity_poly.pdbx_seq_one_letter_code
_entity_poly.pdbx_strand_id
1 'polypeptide(L)'
;MNTVVIPYRKGISEDIRRILIRQNIRVFFRTNNTLRSKLVKIKDPIHKDDQQNCVYEIKCNDCNATYVGETSRQLNVRVKEHKLCLKHIPKSSIDVKKLENRSAIALHSIESGHTVDFNGTRIIQKGF
;
A
#
# COMPACT_ATOMS: atom_id res chain seq x y z
N MET A 1 -26.39 27.67 -5.11
CA MET A 1 -26.30 27.03 -6.44
C MET A 1 -25.43 25.78 -6.32
N ASN A 2 -26.03 24.60 -6.43
CA ASN A 2 -25.30 23.35 -6.26
C ASN A 2 -24.64 22.94 -7.58
N THR A 3 -23.39 22.49 -7.47
CA THR A 3 -22.57 22.08 -8.61
C THR A 3 -22.03 20.68 -8.35
N VAL A 4 -22.07 19.82 -9.35
CA VAL A 4 -21.53 18.46 -9.29
C VAL A 4 -20.55 18.25 -10.43
N VAL A 5 -19.43 17.59 -10.15
CA VAL A 5 -18.45 17.17 -11.14
C VAL A 5 -18.49 15.64 -11.23
N ILE A 6 -18.76 15.12 -12.43
CA ILE A 6 -18.81 13.67 -12.68
C ILE A 6 -17.83 13.27 -13.79
N PRO A 7 -17.29 12.04 -13.80
CA PRO A 7 -16.51 11.55 -14.91
C PRO A 7 -17.38 11.47 -16.18
N TYR A 8 -16.83 11.83 -17.34
CA TYR A 8 -17.51 11.66 -18.62
C TYR A 8 -17.50 10.19 -19.05
N ARG A 9 -18.68 9.63 -19.25
CA ARG A 9 -18.93 8.32 -19.84
C ARG A 9 -20.09 8.46 -20.83
N LYS A 10 -19.77 8.33 -22.11
CA LYS A 10 -20.71 8.48 -23.23
C LYS A 10 -22.01 7.70 -22.96
N GLY A 11 -23.15 8.39 -23.10
CA GLY A 11 -24.49 7.88 -22.87
C GLY A 11 -24.99 8.20 -21.46
N ILE A 12 -24.32 7.65 -20.44
CA ILE A 12 -24.78 7.73 -19.04
C ILE A 12 -24.64 9.15 -18.48
N SER A 13 -23.51 9.80 -18.73
CA SER A 13 -23.21 11.12 -18.15
C SER A 13 -24.15 12.20 -18.69
N GLU A 14 -24.61 12.08 -19.92
CA GLU A 14 -25.55 12.98 -20.58
C GLU A 14 -26.95 12.87 -20.01
N ASP A 15 -27.42 11.64 -19.76
CA ASP A 15 -28.72 11.39 -19.12
C ASP A 15 -28.73 11.91 -17.67
N ILE A 16 -27.65 11.67 -16.92
CA ILE A 16 -27.47 12.24 -15.57
C ILE A 16 -27.51 13.77 -15.61
N ARG A 17 -26.79 14.39 -16.56
CA ARG A 17 -26.80 15.85 -16.74
C ARG A 17 -28.21 16.37 -17.04
N ARG A 18 -28.99 15.69 -17.87
CA ARG A 18 -30.36 16.07 -18.23
C ARG A 18 -31.28 16.08 -17.00
N ILE A 19 -31.15 15.11 -16.12
CA ILE A 19 -31.94 15.01 -14.88
C ILE A 19 -31.53 16.13 -13.89
N LEU A 20 -30.22 16.31 -13.68
CA LEU A 20 -29.70 17.26 -12.69
C LEU A 20 -29.95 18.73 -13.06
N ILE A 21 -29.90 19.07 -14.35
CA ILE A 21 -30.20 20.44 -14.82
C ILE A 21 -31.66 20.83 -14.50
N ARG A 22 -32.62 19.88 -14.59
CA ARG A 22 -34.02 20.14 -14.21
C ARG A 22 -34.18 20.49 -12.73
N GLN A 23 -33.27 20.02 -11.89
CA GLN A 23 -33.22 20.31 -10.46
C GLN A 23 -32.36 21.54 -10.14
N ASN A 24 -32.01 22.35 -11.16
CA ASN A 24 -31.18 23.55 -11.01
C ASN A 24 -29.75 23.26 -10.49
N ILE A 25 -29.23 22.06 -10.77
CA ILE A 25 -27.87 21.63 -10.43
C ILE A 25 -26.98 21.72 -11.67
N ARG A 26 -25.85 22.42 -11.55
CA ARG A 26 -24.87 22.52 -12.64
C ARG A 26 -23.98 21.29 -12.65
N VAL A 27 -23.82 20.67 -13.82
CA VAL A 27 -22.99 19.47 -13.99
C VAL A 27 -21.80 19.80 -14.88
N PHE A 28 -20.60 19.51 -14.38
CA PHE A 28 -19.35 19.58 -15.14
C PHE A 28 -18.77 18.18 -15.32
N PHE A 29 -18.10 17.97 -16.45
CA PHE A 29 -17.49 16.70 -16.77
C PHE A 29 -15.97 16.75 -16.51
N ARG A 30 -15.46 15.73 -15.82
CA ARG A 30 -14.03 15.51 -15.66
C ARG A 30 -13.59 14.33 -16.53
N THR A 31 -12.46 14.50 -17.22
CA THR A 31 -11.83 13.44 -18.00
C THR A 31 -10.77 12.76 -17.15
N ASN A 32 -10.91 11.44 -16.93
CA ASN A 32 -9.96 10.67 -16.12
C ASN A 32 -8.73 10.20 -16.92
N ASN A 33 -8.78 10.24 -18.26
CA ASN A 33 -7.79 9.67 -19.18
C ASN A 33 -7.11 10.74 -20.05
N THR A 34 -6.52 11.77 -19.44
CA THR A 34 -5.88 12.87 -20.18
C THR A 34 -4.71 12.36 -21.03
N LEU A 35 -4.46 12.99 -22.20
CA LEU A 35 -3.31 12.67 -23.04
C LEU A 35 -1.99 12.75 -22.26
N ARG A 36 -1.86 13.75 -21.37
CA ARG A 36 -0.72 13.88 -20.46
C ARG A 36 -0.51 12.63 -19.62
N SER A 37 -1.57 12.05 -19.04
CA SER A 37 -1.46 10.83 -18.22
C SER A 37 -1.01 9.59 -19.01
N LYS A 38 -1.33 9.53 -20.31
CA LYS A 38 -1.00 8.39 -21.18
C LYS A 38 0.33 8.53 -21.91
N LEU A 39 0.62 9.73 -22.41
CA LEU A 39 1.76 10.01 -23.28
C LEU A 39 2.96 10.58 -22.51
N VAL A 40 2.72 11.22 -21.37
CA VAL A 40 3.76 11.96 -20.63
C VAL A 40 3.98 11.30 -19.27
N LYS A 41 4.82 10.26 -19.25
CA LYS A 41 5.42 9.75 -18.01
C LYS A 41 6.75 10.48 -17.81
N ILE A 42 6.72 11.57 -17.04
CA ILE A 42 7.91 12.42 -16.80
C ILE A 42 8.96 11.70 -15.94
N LYS A 43 8.51 10.85 -15.01
CA LYS A 43 9.38 10.10 -14.09
C LYS A 43 9.39 8.64 -14.46
N ASP A 44 10.54 8.01 -14.28
CA ASP A 44 10.68 6.56 -14.38
C ASP A 44 9.81 5.85 -13.34
N PRO A 45 9.23 4.68 -13.68
CA PRO A 45 8.51 3.88 -12.73
C PRO A 45 9.45 3.40 -11.62
N ILE A 46 9.07 3.64 -10.37
CA ILE A 46 9.83 3.16 -9.21
C ILE A 46 9.64 1.65 -9.10
N HIS A 47 10.74 0.91 -8.93
CA HIS A 47 10.67 -0.53 -8.68
C HIS A 47 9.94 -0.81 -7.37
N LYS A 48 9.27 -1.97 -7.28
CA LYS A 48 8.47 -2.34 -6.09
C LYS A 48 9.28 -2.25 -4.80
N ASP A 49 10.52 -2.74 -4.83
CA ASP A 49 11.45 -2.74 -3.70
C ASP A 49 11.90 -1.34 -3.26
N ASP A 50 11.89 -0.37 -4.15
CA ASP A 50 12.32 1.01 -3.89
C ASP A 50 11.14 1.93 -3.53
N GLN A 51 9.93 1.38 -3.46
CA GLN A 51 8.74 2.11 -3.08
C GLN A 51 8.86 2.59 -1.62
N GLN A 52 8.57 3.88 -1.43
CA GLN A 52 8.49 4.55 -0.12
C GLN A 52 7.04 4.85 0.24
N ASN A 53 6.80 5.22 1.49
CA ASN A 53 5.50 5.56 2.07
C ASN A 53 4.43 4.54 1.66
N CYS A 54 4.64 3.29 2.05
CA CYS A 54 3.74 2.21 1.66
C CYS A 54 3.37 1.33 2.86
N VAL A 55 2.18 0.74 2.74
CA VAL A 55 1.75 -0.35 3.61
C VAL A 55 1.97 -1.64 2.85
N TYR A 56 2.65 -2.59 3.47
CA TYR A 56 3.04 -3.86 2.87
C TYR A 56 2.62 -5.04 3.75
N GLU A 57 2.48 -6.19 3.12
CA GLU A 57 2.21 -7.47 3.76
C GLU A 57 3.34 -8.47 3.49
N ILE A 58 3.61 -9.33 4.47
CA ILE A 58 4.54 -10.45 4.39
C ILE A 58 3.85 -11.68 4.99
N LYS A 59 3.89 -12.80 4.27
CA LYS A 59 3.26 -14.05 4.73
C LYS A 59 4.28 -14.97 5.42
N CYS A 60 3.78 -15.74 6.36
CA CYS A 60 4.48 -16.93 6.83
C CYS A 60 4.26 -18.08 5.83
N ASN A 61 5.28 -18.91 5.60
CA ASN A 61 5.15 -20.09 4.74
C ASN A 61 4.51 -21.27 5.48
N ASP A 62 4.75 -21.36 6.79
CA ASP A 62 4.39 -22.52 7.61
C ASP A 62 3.02 -22.36 8.29
N CYS A 63 2.46 -21.15 8.32
CA CYS A 63 1.13 -20.90 8.85
C CYS A 63 0.38 -19.79 8.10
N ASN A 64 -0.93 -19.69 8.36
CA ASN A 64 -1.80 -18.69 7.70
C ASN A 64 -1.62 -17.26 8.26
N ALA A 65 -0.58 -17.02 9.06
CA ALA A 65 -0.30 -15.69 9.60
C ALA A 65 0.24 -14.76 8.52
N THR A 66 -0.20 -13.51 8.56
CA THR A 66 0.29 -12.44 7.68
C THR A 66 0.66 -11.24 8.54
N TYR A 67 1.86 -10.73 8.35
CA TYR A 67 2.30 -9.47 8.94
C TYR A 67 1.95 -8.33 8.01
N VAL A 68 1.35 -7.26 8.55
CA VAL A 68 1.11 -6.01 7.81
C VAL A 68 1.83 -4.90 8.53
N GLY A 69 2.64 -4.15 7.79
CA GLY A 69 3.45 -3.07 8.33
C GLY A 69 3.40 -1.83 7.45
N GLU A 70 3.62 -0.68 8.08
CA GLU A 70 3.81 0.60 7.41
C GLU A 70 5.30 0.92 7.33
N THR A 71 5.75 1.57 6.25
CA THR A 71 7.07 2.17 6.19
C THR A 71 7.09 3.47 5.39
N SER A 72 7.74 4.49 5.96
CA SER A 72 8.12 5.71 5.27
C SER A 72 9.44 5.58 4.51
N ARG A 73 10.24 4.54 4.80
CA ARG A 73 11.49 4.24 4.10
C ARG A 73 11.20 3.39 2.86
N GLN A 74 12.24 3.11 2.08
CA GLN A 74 12.15 2.14 0.99
C GLN A 74 11.81 0.76 1.56
N LEU A 75 10.91 0.05 0.88
CA LEU A 75 10.46 -1.28 1.29
C LEU A 75 11.64 -2.25 1.46
N ASN A 76 12.62 -2.23 0.56
CA ASN A 76 13.80 -3.09 0.64
C ASN A 76 14.64 -2.87 1.91
N VAL A 77 14.74 -1.63 2.39
CA VAL A 77 15.44 -1.28 3.63
C VAL A 77 14.68 -1.88 4.81
N ARG A 78 13.35 -1.69 4.85
CA ARG A 78 12.51 -2.24 5.93
C ARG A 78 12.57 -3.77 5.98
N VAL A 79 12.50 -4.43 4.82
CA VAL A 79 12.65 -5.89 4.71
C VAL A 79 14.03 -6.36 5.20
N LYS A 80 15.11 -5.65 4.87
CA LYS A 80 16.46 -5.95 5.37
C LYS A 80 16.54 -5.82 6.89
N GLU A 81 15.94 -4.78 7.48
CA GLU A 81 15.88 -4.61 8.94
C GLU A 81 15.19 -5.78 9.63
N HIS A 82 14.06 -6.26 9.09
CA HIS A 82 13.38 -7.45 9.59
C HIS A 82 14.27 -8.70 9.53
N LYS A 83 14.96 -8.92 8.40
CA LYS A 83 15.91 -10.03 8.25
C LYS A 83 17.06 -9.96 9.24
N LEU A 84 17.55 -8.76 9.57
CA LEU A 84 18.58 -8.59 10.59
C LEU A 84 18.05 -8.92 11.99
N CYS A 85 16.80 -8.59 12.29
CA CYS A 85 16.17 -8.91 13.56
C CYS A 85 16.08 -10.43 13.81
N LEU A 86 15.96 -11.26 12.76
CA LEU A 86 15.98 -12.73 12.88
C LEU A 86 17.29 -13.29 13.46
N LYS A 87 18.40 -12.56 13.32
CA LYS A 87 19.71 -12.98 13.85
C LYS A 87 19.82 -12.73 15.36
N HIS A 88 18.92 -11.94 15.93
CA HIS A 88 18.95 -11.57 17.34
C HIS A 88 17.99 -12.46 18.14
N ILE A 89 18.52 -13.54 18.70
CA ILE A 89 17.77 -14.39 19.64
C ILE A 89 17.61 -13.65 20.98
N PRO A 90 16.36 -13.36 21.43
CA PRO A 90 16.12 -12.70 22.70
C PRO A 90 16.51 -13.63 23.85
N LYS A 91 17.22 -13.11 24.86
CA LYS A 91 17.70 -13.88 26.03
C LYS A 91 16.99 -13.52 27.33
N SER A 92 16.29 -12.38 27.33
CA SER A 92 15.54 -11.85 28.46
C SER A 92 14.15 -11.41 28.03
N SER A 93 13.21 -11.37 28.98
CA SER A 93 11.86 -10.83 28.77
C SER A 93 11.87 -9.37 28.27
N ILE A 94 12.90 -8.61 28.63
CA ILE A 94 13.12 -7.23 28.15
C ILE A 94 13.50 -7.24 26.66
N ASP A 95 14.32 -8.20 26.23
CA ASP A 95 14.74 -8.33 24.83
C ASP A 95 13.58 -8.77 23.94
N VAL A 96 12.70 -9.64 24.44
CA VAL A 96 11.47 -10.06 23.74
C VAL A 96 10.60 -8.86 23.43
N LYS A 97 10.27 -8.02 24.43
CA LYS A 97 9.47 -6.80 24.23
C LYS A 97 10.12 -5.81 23.27
N LYS A 98 11.45 -5.68 23.33
CA LYS A 98 12.21 -4.82 22.41
C LYS A 98 12.15 -5.32 20.97
N LEU A 99 12.21 -6.64 20.78
CA LEU A 99 12.11 -7.28 19.47
C LEU A 99 10.70 -7.18 18.90
N GLU A 100 9.67 -7.41 19.71
CA GLU A 100 8.26 -7.27 19.32
C GLU A 100 7.98 -5.88 18.75
N ASN A 101 8.42 -4.83 19.46
CA ASN A 101 8.27 -3.43 19.04
C ASN A 101 9.03 -3.10 17.75
N ARG A 102 10.14 -3.79 17.46
CA ARG A 102 10.94 -3.56 16.24
C ARG A 102 10.44 -4.36 15.05
N SER A 103 10.05 -5.61 15.31
CA SER A 103 9.82 -6.64 14.29
C SER A 103 9.04 -7.81 14.86
N ALA A 104 7.73 -7.64 15.01
CA ALA A 104 6.81 -8.72 15.36
C ALA A 104 6.96 -9.96 14.44
N ILE A 105 7.22 -9.77 13.15
CA ILE A 105 7.46 -10.87 12.20
C ILE A 105 8.73 -11.68 12.50
N ALA A 106 9.76 -11.03 13.04
CA ALA A 106 10.99 -11.72 13.42
C ALA A 106 10.79 -12.51 14.71
N LEU A 107 10.06 -11.92 15.68
CA LEU A 107 9.68 -12.62 16.89
C LEU A 107 8.86 -13.87 16.57
N HIS A 108 7.83 -13.75 15.73
CA HIS A 108 7.01 -14.87 15.28
C HIS A 108 7.85 -16.02 14.69
N SER A 109 8.79 -15.70 13.80
CA SER A 109 9.67 -16.68 13.17
C SER A 109 10.59 -17.37 14.18
N ILE A 110 11.13 -16.63 15.15
CA ILE A 110 12.02 -17.18 16.19
C ILE A 110 11.24 -18.06 17.16
N GLU A 111 10.08 -17.63 17.63
CA GLU A 111 9.28 -18.36 18.62
C GLU A 111 8.64 -19.62 18.03
N SER A 112 8.14 -19.53 16.79
CA SER A 112 7.44 -20.64 16.13
C SER A 112 8.39 -21.53 15.33
N GLY A 113 9.65 -21.12 15.12
CA GLY A 113 10.59 -21.79 14.22
C GLY A 113 10.18 -21.74 12.74
N HIS A 114 9.22 -20.88 12.39
CA HIS A 114 8.67 -20.79 11.04
C HIS A 114 9.55 -19.98 10.11
N THR A 115 9.45 -20.28 8.82
CA THR A 115 10.05 -19.54 7.72
C THR A 115 9.09 -18.46 7.20
N VAL A 116 9.67 -17.30 6.91
CA VAL A 116 8.93 -16.11 6.45
C VAL A 116 9.30 -15.82 4.99
N ASP A 117 8.29 -15.58 4.16
CA ASP A 117 8.50 -15.27 2.74
C ASP A 117 8.76 -13.77 2.52
N PHE A 118 10.00 -13.35 2.74
CA PHE A 118 10.42 -11.98 2.44
C PHE A 118 10.44 -11.64 0.95
N ASN A 119 10.54 -12.63 0.05
CA ASN A 119 10.58 -12.39 -1.39
C ASN A 119 9.16 -12.15 -1.94
N GLY A 120 8.15 -12.77 -1.35
CA GLY A 120 6.74 -12.56 -1.63
C GLY A 120 6.12 -11.30 -1.02
N THR A 121 6.92 -10.40 -0.42
CA THR A 121 6.43 -9.14 0.16
C THR A 121 5.55 -8.39 -0.82
N ARG A 122 4.33 -8.00 -0.45
CA ARG A 122 3.36 -7.34 -1.35
C ARG A 122 2.97 -5.97 -0.82
N ILE A 123 2.88 -4.98 -1.70
CA ILE A 123 2.43 -3.64 -1.35
C ILE A 123 0.91 -3.60 -1.47
N ILE A 124 0.22 -3.31 -0.37
CA ILE A 124 -1.24 -3.20 -0.33
C ILE A 124 -1.73 -1.76 -0.53
N GLN A 125 -0.92 -0.78 -0.12
CA GLN A 125 -1.21 0.64 -0.33
C GLN A 125 0.07 1.44 -0.61
N LYS A 126 -0.02 2.36 -1.57
CA LYS A 126 1.05 3.30 -1.92
C LYS A 126 0.62 4.73 -1.57
N GLY A 127 1.51 5.48 -0.94
CA GLY A 127 1.32 6.87 -0.58
C GLY A 127 0.39 7.02 0.63
N PHE A 128 0.98 7.51 1.71
CA PHE A 128 0.30 8.14 2.84
C PHE A 128 1.13 9.37 3.25
#